data_AF-X1D4L1-F1
#
_entry.id   AF-X1D4L1-F1
#
_cell.length_a   1.000
_cell.length_b   1.000
_cell.length_c   1.000
_cell.angle_alpha   90.00
_cell.angle_beta   90.00
_cell.angle_gamma   90.00
#
_symmetry.space_group_name_H-M   'P 1'
#
loop_
_entity.id
_entity.type
_entity.pdbx_description
1 polymer ?
#
loop_
_entity_poly.entity_id
_entity_poly.type
_entity_poly.pdbx_seq_one_letter_code
_entity_poly.pdbx_strand_id
1 'polypeptide(L)'
;MDFITEIVELNEENVLELLKKRLQDNDDPLNVMDDVKKSMKIIGDKFSKKEYFLPELIMSGEILRQIFEELGPRLKEAQSSEKKKGKV
;
A
#
# COMPACT_ATOMS: atom_id res chain seq x y z
N MET A 1 1.71 2.65 -15.43
CA MET A 1 2.08 1.60 -14.46
C MET A 1 0.95 1.44 -13.47
N ASP A 2 0.59 0.20 -13.17
CA ASP A 2 -0.49 -0.13 -12.24
C ASP A 2 0.13 -0.47 -10.87
N PHE A 3 -0.33 0.19 -9.80
CA PHE A 3 0.27 0.09 -8.47
C PHE A 3 0.23 -1.35 -7.91
N ILE A 4 -0.83 -2.10 -8.22
CA ILE A 4 -0.98 -3.49 -7.78
C ILE A 4 0.09 -4.36 -8.45
N THR A 5 0.34 -4.11 -9.74
CA THR A 5 1.33 -4.89 -10.51
C THR A 5 2.72 -4.71 -9.94
N GLU A 6 3.14 -3.47 -9.63
CA GLU A 6 4.46 -3.20 -9.05
C GLU A 6 4.64 -3.89 -7.68
N ILE A 7 3.58 -3.95 -6.85
CA ILE A 7 3.63 -4.67 -5.56
C ILE A 7 3.79 -6.17 -5.81
N VAL A 8 3.02 -6.73 -6.73
CA VAL A 8 3.08 -8.15 -7.06
C VAL A 8 4.47 -8.49 -7.59
N GLU A 9 5.03 -7.70 -8.50
CA GLU A 9 6.37 -7.91 -9.05
C GLU A 9 7.53 -7.59 -8.09
N LEU A 10 7.22 -7.20 -6.86
CA LEU A 10 8.20 -6.87 -5.81
C LEU A 10 9.12 -5.69 -6.16
N ASN A 11 8.65 -4.77 -7.00
CA ASN A 11 9.39 -3.57 -7.43
C ASN A 11 9.29 -2.47 -6.35
N GLU A 12 9.99 -2.65 -5.24
CA GLU A 12 9.95 -1.73 -4.08
C GLU A 12 10.10 -0.25 -4.47
N GLU A 13 11.12 0.10 -5.26
CA GLU A 13 11.39 1.48 -5.66
C GLU A 13 10.20 2.11 -6.38
N ASN A 14 9.65 1.42 -7.38
CA ASN A 14 8.49 1.89 -8.14
C ASN A 14 7.24 2.02 -7.27
N VAL A 15 7.02 1.06 -6.36
CA VAL A 15 5.90 1.09 -5.41
C VAL A 15 5.98 2.33 -4.53
N LEU A 16 7.15 2.63 -3.96
CA LEU A 16 7.34 3.80 -3.10
C LEU A 16 7.18 5.11 -3.88
N GLU A 17 7.68 5.18 -5.12
CA GLU A 17 7.49 6.37 -5.97
C GLU A 17 6.01 6.59 -6.30
N LEU A 18 5.29 5.54 -6.71
CA LEU A 18 3.85 5.62 -6.99
C LEU A 18 3.05 5.98 -5.74
N LEU A 19 3.39 5.38 -4.59
CA LEU A 19 2.75 5.70 -3.33
C LEU A 19 2.92 7.18 -2.98
N LYS A 20 4.16 7.69 -3.01
CA LYS A 20 4.44 9.10 -2.72
C LYS A 20 3.67 10.03 -3.66
N LYS A 21 3.61 9.69 -4.95
CA LYS A 21 2.84 10.45 -5.94
C LYS A 21 1.34 10.48 -5.61
N ARG A 22 0.74 9.33 -5.31
CA ARG A 22 -0.67 9.24 -4.88
C ARG A 22 -0.94 10.06 -3.61
N LEU A 23 -0.04 9.98 -2.63
CA LEU A 23 -0.15 10.78 -1.41
C LEU A 23 -0.02 12.29 -1.67
N GLN A 24 0.85 12.70 -2.60
CA GLN A 24 0.95 14.11 -3.02
C GLN A 24 -0.33 14.60 -3.71
N ASP A 25 -0.96 13.75 -4.50
CA ASP A 25 -2.22 14.04 -5.21
C ASP A 25 -3.46 14.06 -4.29
N ASN A 26 -3.29 13.91 -2.97
CA ASN A 26 -4.37 13.75 -1.98
C ASN A 26 -5.31 12.57 -2.30
N ASP A 27 -4.76 11.50 -2.87
CA ASP A 27 -5.51 10.26 -3.08
C ASP A 27 -5.97 9.68 -1.73
N ASP A 28 -7.14 9.02 -1.74
CA ASP A 28 -7.71 8.46 -0.52
C ASP A 28 -6.83 7.31 0.00
N PRO A 29 -6.34 7.38 1.25
CA PRO A 29 -5.56 6.29 1.86
C PRO A 29 -6.28 4.92 1.82
N LEU A 30 -7.62 4.91 1.82
CA LEU A 30 -8.43 3.70 1.73
C LEU A 30 -8.30 3.03 0.35
N ASN A 31 -8.17 3.81 -0.74
CA ASN A 31 -7.94 3.26 -2.08
C ASN A 31 -6.59 2.55 -2.15
N VAL A 32 -5.55 3.15 -1.57
CA VAL A 32 -4.22 2.53 -1.48
C VAL A 32 -4.30 1.22 -0.68
N MET A 33 -5.01 1.20 0.45
CA MET A 33 -5.21 -0.03 1.23
C MET A 33 -5.97 -1.12 0.46
N ASP A 34 -6.94 -0.74 -0.38
CA ASP A 34 -7.69 -1.70 -1.20
C ASP A 34 -6.80 -2.32 -2.28
N ASP A 35 -5.96 -1.53 -2.94
CA ASP A 35 -4.99 -2.02 -3.91
C ASP A 35 -3.95 -2.95 -3.27
N VAL A 36 -3.46 -2.59 -2.08
CA VAL A 36 -2.56 -3.44 -1.29
C VAL A 36 -3.19 -4.80 -0.99
N LYS A 37 -4.47 -4.84 -0.59
CA LYS A 37 -5.20 -6.10 -0.36
C LYS A 37 -5.35 -6.94 -1.62
N LYS A 38 -5.65 -6.32 -2.77
CA LYS A 38 -5.70 -7.00 -4.07
C LYS A 38 -4.35 -7.62 -4.43
N SER A 39 -3.27 -6.87 -4.19
CA SER A 39 -1.90 -7.33 -4.41
C SER A 39 -1.59 -8.56 -3.57
N MET A 40 -1.92 -8.54 -2.27
CA MET A 40 -1.75 -9.70 -1.38
C MET A 40 -2.51 -10.94 -1.86
N LYS A 41 -3.73 -10.76 -2.38
CA LYS A 41 -4.50 -11.87 -2.93
C LYS A 41 -3.77 -12.51 -4.11
N ILE A 42 -3.26 -11.70 -5.05
CA ILE A 42 -2.52 -12.17 -6.23
C ILE A 42 -1.24 -12.89 -5.82
N ILE A 43 -0.49 -12.34 -4.85
CA ILE A 43 0.72 -12.95 -4.30
C ILE A 43 0.38 -14.32 -3.65
N GLY A 44 -0.71 -14.40 -2.88
CA GLY A 44 -1.18 -15.64 -2.29
C GLY A 44 -1.61 -16.70 -3.32
N ASP A 45 -2.26 -16.26 -4.40
CA ASP A 45 -2.59 -17.12 -5.54
C ASP A 45 -1.32 -17.64 -6.24
N LYS A 46 -0.32 -16.78 -6.48
CA LYS A 46 0.99 -17.17 -7.05
C LYS A 46 1.76 -18.14 -6.15
N PHE A 47 1.74 -17.90 -4.84
CA PHE A 47 2.31 -18.82 -3.85
C PHE A 47 1.61 -20.19 -3.89
N SER A 48 0.27 -20.20 -3.95
CA SER A 48 -0.52 -21.44 -4.07
C SER A 48 -0.19 -22.21 -5.33
N LYS A 49 0.15 -21.51 -6.43
CA LYS A 49 0.60 -22.10 -7.70
C LYS A 49 2.07 -22.50 -7.71
N LYS A 50 2.80 -22.31 -6.61
CA LYS A 50 4.27 -22.52 -6.51
C LYS A 50 5.07 -21.65 -7.49
N GLU A 51 4.51 -20.51 -7.90
CA GLU A 51 5.22 -19.50 -8.67
C GLU A 51 6.06 -18.61 -7.75
N TYR A 52 5.54 -18.32 -6.54
CA TYR A 52 6.25 -17.57 -5.49
C TYR A 52 6.59 -18.49 -4.33
N PHE A 53 7.75 -18.23 -3.72
CA PHE A 53 8.25 -18.95 -2.56
C PHE A 53 8.32 -18.05 -1.32
N LEU A 54 8.87 -18.60 -0.23
CA LEU A 54 8.98 -17.91 1.05
C LEU A 54 9.75 -16.57 0.97
N PRO A 55 10.87 -16.44 0.22
CA PRO A 55 11.56 -15.16 0.09
C PRO A 55 10.70 -14.06 -0.52
N GLU A 56 9.93 -14.38 -1.56
CA GLU A 56 9.02 -13.46 -2.23
C GLU A 56 7.88 -13.02 -1.32
N LEU A 57 7.36 -13.94 -0.49
CA LEU A 57 6.38 -13.59 0.55
C LEU A 57 6.97 -12.63 1.57
N ILE A 58 8.19 -12.89 2.06
CA ILE A 58 8.87 -12.02 3.03
C ILE A 58 9.09 -10.63 2.41
N MET A 59 9.61 -10.56 1.19
CA MET A 59 9.86 -9.30 0.48
C MET A 59 8.57 -8.52 0.25
N SER A 60 7.49 -9.18 -0.16
CA SER A 60 6.20 -8.52 -0.29
C SER A 60 5.74 -7.92 1.05
N GLY A 61 5.91 -8.66 2.15
CA GLY A 61 5.57 -8.21 3.49
C GLY A 61 6.35 -6.96 3.92
N GLU A 62 7.64 -6.86 3.55
CA GLU A 62 8.46 -5.68 3.80
C GLU A 62 7.98 -4.47 2.98
N ILE A 63 7.65 -4.65 1.70
CA ILE A 63 7.08 -3.59 0.85
C ILE A 63 5.76 -3.10 1.46
N LEU A 64 4.87 -4.02 1.81
CA LEU A 64 3.61 -3.75 2.50
C LEU A 64 3.82 -2.91 3.77
N ARG A 65 4.77 -3.31 4.62
CA ARG A 65 5.12 -2.61 5.85
C ARG A 65 5.53 -1.17 5.57
N GLN A 66 6.40 -0.94 4.58
CA GLN A 66 6.82 0.42 4.20
C GLN A 66 5.65 1.27 3.69
N ILE A 67 4.73 0.69 2.90
CA ILE A 67 3.51 1.39 2.46
C ILE A 67 2.69 1.86 3.67
N PHE A 68 2.51 1.00 4.69
CA PHE A 68 1.78 1.37 5.89
C PHE A 68 2.49 2.45 6.73
N GLU A 69 3.82 2.43 6.78
CA GLU A 69 4.61 3.47 7.48
C GLU A 69 4.41 4.84 6.82
N GLU A 70 4.37 4.92 5.48
CA GLU A 70 4.10 6.14 4.73
C GLU A 70 2.61 6.59 4.82
N LEU A 71 1.67 5.64 4.86
CA LEU A 71 0.24 5.94 5.04
C LEU A 71 -0.10 6.39 6.47
N GLY A 72 0.64 5.92 7.47
CA GLY A 72 0.44 6.21 8.89
C GLY A 72 0.22 7.69 9.23
N PRO A 73 1.10 8.63 8.83
CA PRO A 73 0.91 10.06 9.09
C PRO A 73 -0.37 10.61 8.44
N ARG A 74 -0.69 10.19 7.21
CA ARG A 74 -1.88 10.64 6.46
C ARG A 74 -3.19 10.19 7.11
N LEU A 75 -3.23 8.96 7.59
CA LEU A 75 -4.38 8.44 8.35
C LEU A 75 -4.60 9.18 9.67
N LYS A 76 -3.53 9.59 10.36
CA LYS A 76 -3.61 10.41 11.58
C LYS A 76 -4.06 11.84 11.30
N GLU A 77 -3.63 12.43 10.19
CA GLU A 77 -4.07 13.76 9.74
C GLU A 77 -5.56 13.76 9.35
N ALA A 78 -6.04 12.72 8.65
CA ALA A 78 -7.47 12.55 8.36
C ALA A 78 -8.31 12.50 9.65
N GLN A 79 -7.89 11.72 10.64
CA GLN A 79 -8.58 11.63 11.95
C GLN A 79 -8.50 12.92 12.78
N SER A 80 -7.44 13.72 12.64
CA SER A 80 -7.30 15.00 13.36
C SER A 80 -8.13 16.12 12.72
N SER A 81 -8.37 16.04 11.41
CA SER A 81 -9.16 17.03 10.66
C SER A 81 -10.67 16.93 10.95
N GLU A 82 -11.17 15.73 11.25
CA GLU A 82 -12.57 15.53 11.69
C GLU A 82 -12.87 16.10 13.08
N LYS A 83 -11.88 16.20 13.98
CA LYS A 83 -12.08 16.80 15.31
C LYS A 83 -12.14 18.33 15.32
N LYS A 84 -11.68 19.03 14.27
CA LYS A 84 -11.70 20.51 14.22
C LYS A 84 -12.98 21.11 13.63
N LYS A 85 -13.91 20.32 13.10
CA LYS A 85 -15.17 20.82 12.52
C LYS A 85 -16.36 20.86 13.51
N GLY A 86 -16.11 20.67 14.81
CA GLY A 86 -17.15 20.63 15.84
C GLY A 86 -16.89 21.57 17.01
N LYS A 87 -17.08 22.88 16.79
CA LYS A 87 -17.68 23.87 17.72
C LYS A 87 -17.34 25.29 17.24
N VAL A 88 -18.32 25.92 16.61
CA VAL A 88 -18.56 27.36 16.75
C VAL A 88 -19.74 27.54 17.71
#